data_AF-A0A6N7IY02-F1
#
_entry.id   AF-A0A6N7IY02-F1
#
_cell.length_a   1.000
_cell.length_b   1.000
_cell.length_c   1.000
_cell.angle_alpha   90.00
_cell.angle_beta   90.00
_cell.angle_gamma   90.00
#
_symmetry.space_group_name_H-M   'P 1'
#
loop_
_entity.id
_entity.type
_entity.pdbx_description
1 polymer ?
#
loop_
_entity_poly.entity_id
_entity_poly.type
_entity_poly.pdbx_seq_one_letter_code
_entity_poly.pdbx_strand_id
1 'polypeptide(L)'
;VKPVWPAHTSTIGYWKYMQRYGIIIHHAAALVTARRAIGFKERITGELKAKIQAVKEKLNRKVYSLPGEGKGMTRKVKRLFKRLEEKISVHNGLTRFKQESFRTVWHDLKQLALSSR
;
A
#
# COMPACT_ATOMS: atom_id res chain seq x y z
N VAL A 1 -26.18 7.35 10.74
CA VAL A 1 -24.73 7.13 10.47
C VAL A 1 -24.58 6.52 9.07
N LYS A 2 -23.68 7.02 8.22
CA LYS A 2 -23.44 6.42 6.88
C LYS A 2 -22.53 5.19 7.03
N PRO A 3 -22.91 3.99 6.56
CA PRO A 3 -22.05 2.82 6.61
C PRO A 3 -20.82 3.03 5.71
N VAL A 4 -19.64 2.69 6.23
CA VAL A 4 -18.37 2.79 5.52
C VAL A 4 -17.79 1.40 5.34
N TRP A 5 -17.37 1.08 4.12
CA TRP A 5 -16.67 -0.17 3.85
C TRP A 5 -15.29 -0.15 4.54
N PRO A 6 -14.97 -1.08 5.46
CA PRO A 6 -13.75 -1.01 6.28
C PRO A 6 -12.50 -1.54 5.60
N ALA A 7 -12.60 -2.06 4.37
CA ALA A 7 -11.50 -2.73 3.68
C ALA A 7 -10.27 -1.84 3.51
N HIS A 8 -9.09 -2.40 3.82
CA HIS A 8 -7.78 -1.77 3.63
C HIS A 8 -7.50 -0.49 4.42
N THR A 9 -8.34 -0.11 5.38
CA THR A 9 -8.17 1.10 6.19
C THR A 9 -6.82 1.15 6.91
N SER A 10 -6.38 0.04 7.51
CA SER A 10 -5.08 -0.08 8.16
C SER A 10 -3.91 -0.02 7.17
N THR A 11 -4.03 -0.64 6.00
CA THR A 11 -2.98 -0.59 4.97
C THR A 11 -2.82 0.83 4.42
N ILE A 12 -3.93 1.51 4.13
CA ILE A 12 -3.92 2.89 3.66
C ILE A 12 -3.32 3.80 4.74
N GLY A 13 -3.75 3.61 6.00
CA GLY A 13 -3.22 4.31 7.16
C GLY A 13 -1.71 4.15 7.29
N TYR A 14 -1.20 2.91 7.22
CA TYR A 14 0.22 2.59 7.28
C TYR A 14 1.03 3.33 6.22
N TRP A 15 0.60 3.28 4.96
CA TRP A 15 1.37 3.84 3.84
C TRP A 15 1.27 5.37 3.73
N LYS A 16 0.13 5.97 4.10
CA LYS A 16 -0.13 7.40 3.87
C LYS A 16 -0.02 8.28 5.12
N TYR A 17 -0.47 7.78 6.27
CA TYR A 17 -0.79 8.65 7.41
C TYR A 17 0.06 8.37 8.64
N MET A 18 0.46 7.11 8.86
CA MET A 18 1.26 6.69 10.02
C MET A 18 2.56 7.50 10.13
N GLN A 19 3.40 7.45 9.09
CA GLN A 19 4.67 8.19 9.07
C GLN A 19 4.46 9.70 8.89
N ARG A 20 3.46 10.11 8.09
CA ARG A 20 3.22 11.52 7.77
C ARG A 20 2.78 12.33 8.99
N TYR A 21 1.98 11.74 9.87
CA TYR A 21 1.45 12.41 11.06
C TYR A 21 2.07 11.90 12.37
N GLY A 22 3.01 10.95 12.32
CA GLY A 22 3.63 10.38 13.52
C GLY A 22 2.65 9.62 14.42
N ILE A 23 1.58 9.07 13.87
CA ILE A 23 0.51 8.38 14.61
C ILE A 23 0.61 6.86 14.48
N ILE A 24 0.13 6.12 15.48
CA ILE A 24 0.06 4.65 15.41
C ILE A 24 -0.95 4.17 14.35
N ILE A 25 -0.81 2.90 13.94
CA ILE A 25 -1.60 2.32 12.84
C ILE A 25 -3.12 2.36 13.08
N HIS A 26 -3.58 2.20 14.33
CA HIS A 26 -5.01 2.25 14.66
C HIS A 26 -5.60 3.65 14.45
N HIS A 27 -4.91 4.70 14.89
CA HIS A 27 -5.32 6.08 14.64
C HIS A 27 -5.28 6.42 13.16
N ALA A 28 -4.25 5.96 12.44
CA ALA A 28 -4.18 6.13 11.00
C ALA A 28 -5.35 5.47 10.28
N ALA A 29 -5.75 4.25 10.70
CA ALA A 29 -6.91 3.55 10.15
C ALA A 29 -8.23 4.29 10.45
N ALA A 30 -8.40 4.79 11.68
CA ALA A 30 -9.56 5.59 12.07
C ALA A 30 -9.68 6.86 11.20
N LEU A 31 -8.56 7.53 10.91
CA LEU A 31 -8.52 8.67 9.99
C LEU A 31 -8.99 8.28 8.59
N VAL A 32 -8.58 7.12 8.05
CA VAL A 32 -9.07 6.64 6.73
C VAL A 32 -10.58 6.42 6.77
N THR A 33 -11.11 5.81 7.83
CA THR A 33 -12.54 5.57 7.99
C THR A 33 -13.33 6.88 8.03
N ALA A 34 -12.85 7.87 8.80
CA ALA A 34 -13.46 9.19 8.86
C ALA A 34 -13.48 9.89 7.49
N ARG A 35 -12.36 9.84 6.76
CA ARG A 35 -12.25 10.39 5.39
C ARG A 35 -13.23 9.72 4.42
N ARG A 36 -13.42 8.41 4.52
CA ARG A 36 -14.42 7.69 3.71
C ARG A 36 -15.86 8.03 4.10
N ALA A 37 -16.14 8.27 5.38
CA ALA A 37 -17.45 8.65 5.87
C ALA A 37 -17.91 9.99 5.27
N ILE A 38 -16.98 10.94 5.11
CA ILE A 38 -17.22 12.25 4.48
C ILE A 38 -17.06 12.24 2.94
N GLY A 39 -16.83 11.07 2.33
CA GLY A 39 -16.87 10.88 0.87
C GLY A 39 -15.54 10.97 0.11
N PHE A 40 -14.40 11.07 0.80
CA PHE A 40 -13.10 11.04 0.11
C PHE A 40 -12.78 9.67 -0.48
N LYS A 41 -12.25 9.70 -1.71
CA LYS A 41 -11.64 8.55 -2.38
C LYS A 41 -10.14 8.52 -2.12
N GLU A 42 -9.62 7.38 -1.68
CA GLU A 42 -8.20 7.23 -1.36
C GLU A 42 -7.38 7.01 -2.63
N ARG A 43 -6.65 8.05 -3.05
CA ARG A 43 -5.79 8.05 -4.24
C ARG A 43 -4.36 7.64 -3.92
N ILE A 44 -3.69 7.07 -4.92
CA ILE A 44 -2.23 6.86 -4.94
C ILE A 44 -1.57 8.19 -5.31
N THR A 45 -0.82 8.74 -4.36
CA THR A 45 -0.07 10.01 -4.51
C THR A 45 1.31 9.76 -5.10
N GLY A 46 1.95 10.81 -5.64
CA GLY A 46 3.35 10.73 -6.09
C GLY A 46 4.31 10.33 -4.96
N GLU A 47 4.09 10.85 -3.75
CA GLU A 47 4.83 10.47 -2.54
C GLU A 47 4.75 8.96 -2.26
N LEU A 48 3.55 8.36 -2.39
CA LEU A 48 3.37 6.93 -2.21
C LEU A 48 4.13 6.13 -3.28
N LYS A 49 4.11 6.58 -4.54
CA LYS A 49 4.91 5.94 -5.61
C LYS A 49 6.41 5.99 -5.30
N ALA A 50 6.90 7.13 -4.83
CA ALA A 50 8.30 7.29 -4.43
C ALA A 50 8.67 6.35 -3.26
N LYS A 51 7.81 6.21 -2.25
CA LYS A 51 8.03 5.25 -1.15
C LYS A 51 8.11 3.79 -1.64
N ILE A 52 7.23 3.41 -2.56
CA ILE A 52 7.22 2.05 -3.15
C ILE A 52 8.52 1.81 -3.94
N GLN A 53 8.98 2.81 -4.70
CA GLN A 53 10.22 2.75 -5.46
C GLN A 53 11.45 2.63 -4.53
N ALA A 54 11.50 3.40 -3.44
CA ALA A 54 12.56 3.26 -2.43
C ALA A 54 12.60 1.86 -1.80
N VAL A 55 11.44 1.24 -1.57
CA VAL A 55 11.36 -0.16 -1.09
C VAL A 55 11.92 -1.13 -2.14
N LYS A 56 11.58 -0.94 -3.42
CA LYS A 56 12.11 -1.74 -4.54
C LYS A 56 13.64 -1.66 -4.59
N GLU A 57 14.20 -0.46 -4.48
CA GLU A 57 15.65 -0.23 -4.48
C GLU A 57 16.34 -0.85 -3.27
N LYS A 58 15.75 -0.71 -2.06
CA LYS A 58 16.27 -1.35 -0.84
C LYS A 58 16.32 -2.88 -0.96
N LEU A 59 15.29 -3.47 -1.57
CA LEU A 59 15.23 -4.92 -1.80
C LEU A 59 16.24 -5.37 -2.85
N ASN A 60 16.45 -4.60 -3.91
CA ASN A 60 17.50 -4.85 -4.90
C ASN A 60 18.90 -4.78 -4.28
N ARG A 61 19.20 -3.75 -3.47
CA ARG A 61 20.48 -3.63 -2.75
C ARG A 61 20.76 -4.84 -1.86
N LYS A 62 19.75 -5.36 -1.16
CA LYS A 62 19.89 -6.57 -0.30
C LYS A 62 20.30 -7.82 -1.09
N VAL A 63 19.90 -7.94 -2.36
CA VAL A 63 20.32 -9.08 -3.22
C VAL A 63 21.82 -9.10 -3.39
N TYR A 64 22.44 -7.93 -3.58
CA TYR A 64 23.88 -7.82 -3.78
C TYR A 64 24.68 -8.04 -2.50
N SER A 65 24.11 -7.72 -1.32
CA SER A 65 24.84 -7.80 -0.05
C SER A 65 24.77 -9.16 0.65
N LEU A 66 23.65 -9.89 0.54
CA LEU A 66 23.42 -11.16 1.27
C LEU A 66 22.52 -12.09 0.44
N PRO A 67 23.07 -12.94 -0.44
CA PRO A 67 22.29 -13.95 -1.15
C PRO A 67 21.88 -15.05 -0.17
N GLY A 68 20.65 -14.99 0.35
CA GLY A 68 20.07 -16.02 1.20
C GLY A 68 18.59 -16.22 0.86
N GLU A 69 18.12 -17.47 0.92
CA GLU A 69 16.71 -17.77 0.67
C GLU A 69 15.79 -16.98 1.61
N GLY A 70 14.80 -16.30 1.03
CA GLY A 70 13.86 -15.45 1.79
C GLY A 70 14.31 -14.00 2.04
N LYS A 71 15.54 -13.60 1.69
CA LYS A 71 16.01 -12.21 1.80
C LYS A 71 16.14 -11.53 0.44
N GLY A 72 15.65 -10.29 0.34
CA GLY A 72 15.78 -9.45 -0.86
C GLY A 72 14.72 -9.70 -1.95
N MET A 73 15.09 -9.41 -3.20
CA MET A 73 14.17 -9.39 -4.35
C MET A 73 13.88 -10.79 -4.91
N THR A 74 13.07 -11.57 -4.18
CA THR A 74 12.66 -12.93 -4.60
C THR A 74 11.76 -12.92 -5.85
N ARG A 75 11.62 -14.07 -6.54
CA ARG A 75 10.70 -14.23 -7.68
C ARG A 75 9.25 -13.88 -7.33
N LYS A 76 8.82 -14.12 -6.08
CA LYS A 76 7.48 -13.77 -5.59
C LYS A 76 7.33 -12.25 -5.47
N VAL A 77 8.33 -11.56 -4.92
CA VAL A 77 8.34 -10.10 -4.77
C VAL A 77 8.43 -9.41 -6.14
N LYS A 78 9.23 -9.92 -7.09
CA LYS A 78 9.26 -9.44 -8.48
C LYS A 78 7.87 -9.50 -9.14
N ARG A 79 7.17 -10.63 -9.01
CA ARG A 79 5.80 -10.79 -9.51
C ARG A 79 4.83 -9.83 -8.83
N LEU A 80 4.98 -9.59 -7.53
CA LEU A 80 4.16 -8.63 -6.78
C LEU A 80 4.37 -7.20 -7.31
N PHE A 81 5.60 -6.78 -7.53
CA PHE A 81 5.91 -5.44 -8.08
C PHE A 81 5.32 -5.24 -9.48
N LYS A 82 5.45 -6.22 -10.38
CA LYS A 82 4.84 -6.14 -11.72
C LYS A 82 3.32 -5.90 -11.64
N ARG A 83 2.62 -6.70 -10.84
CA ARG A 83 1.18 -6.55 -10.60
C ARG A 83 0.83 -5.22 -9.94
N LEU A 84 1.66 -4.78 -8.99
CA LEU A 84 1.45 -3.54 -8.26
C LEU A 84 1.58 -2.31 -9.18
N GLU A 85 2.58 -2.28 -10.05
CA GLU A 85 2.81 -1.20 -11.03
C GLU A 85 1.62 -1.07 -12.00
N GLU A 86 1.15 -2.19 -12.56
CA GLU A 86 -0.04 -2.25 -13.43
C GLU A 86 -1.26 -1.64 -12.72
N LYS A 87 -1.54 -2.06 -11.48
CA LYS A 87 -2.71 -1.58 -10.75
C LYS A 87 -2.58 -0.12 -10.30
N ILE A 88 -1.38 0.34 -9.94
CA ILE A 88 -1.13 1.74 -9.54
C ILE A 88 -1.47 2.70 -10.67
N SER A 89 -1.17 2.33 -11.92
CA SER A 89 -1.44 3.16 -13.09
C SER A 89 -2.95 3.46 -13.23
N VAL A 90 -3.79 2.45 -13.03
CA VAL A 90 -5.24 2.55 -13.24
C VAL A 90 -6.04 2.98 -11.99
N HIS A 91 -5.48 2.80 -10.79
CA HIS A 91 -6.24 2.89 -9.53
C HIS A 91 -6.96 4.23 -9.32
N ASN A 92 -6.31 5.34 -9.69
CA ASN A 92 -6.86 6.67 -9.47
C ASN A 92 -8.09 6.98 -10.34
N GLY A 93 -8.26 6.28 -11.47
CA GLY A 93 -9.42 6.40 -12.34
C GLY A 93 -10.59 5.47 -11.98
N LEU A 94 -10.39 4.57 -11.00
CA LEU A 94 -11.43 3.62 -10.60
C LEU A 94 -12.55 4.29 -9.79
N THR A 95 -13.76 3.72 -9.90
CA THR A 95 -14.87 4.07 -9.02
C THR A 95 -14.55 3.71 -7.57
N ARG A 96 -15.23 4.35 -6.61
CA ARG A 96 -15.03 4.09 -5.17
C ARG A 96 -15.16 2.60 -4.83
N PHE A 97 -16.23 1.95 -5.29
CA PHE A 97 -16.46 0.52 -5.08
C PHE A 97 -15.32 -0.35 -5.61
N LYS A 98 -14.77 -0.01 -6.78
CA LYS A 98 -13.62 -0.71 -7.35
C LYS A 98 -12.35 -0.48 -6.52
N GLN A 99 -12.12 0.74 -6.01
CA GLN A 99 -10.97 1.06 -5.15
C GLN A 99 -11.02 0.40 -3.77
N GLU A 100 -12.22 0.16 -3.24
CA GLU A 100 -12.43 -0.46 -1.93
C GLU A 100 -12.55 -2.00 -2.00
N SER A 101 -12.55 -2.58 -3.20
CA SER A 101 -12.65 -4.02 -3.39
C SER A 101 -11.46 -4.80 -2.80
N PHE A 102 -11.64 -6.09 -2.54
CA PHE A 102 -10.68 -6.90 -1.79
C PHE A 102 -9.32 -7.04 -2.47
N ARG A 103 -9.26 -7.21 -3.80
CA ARG A 103 -8.01 -7.48 -4.55
C ARG A 103 -7.37 -6.23 -5.20
N THR A 104 -7.47 -5.08 -4.55
CA THR A 104 -6.99 -3.79 -5.07
C THR A 104 -5.48 -3.58 -4.87
N VAL A 105 -4.97 -2.43 -5.31
CA VAL A 105 -3.59 -1.97 -5.02
C VAL A 105 -3.29 -2.09 -3.53
N TRP A 106 -4.25 -1.74 -2.68
CA TRP A 106 -4.05 -1.77 -1.22
C TRP A 106 -3.78 -3.17 -0.68
N HIS A 107 -4.39 -4.21 -1.26
CA HIS A 107 -4.05 -5.59 -0.91
C HIS A 107 -2.59 -5.92 -1.25
N ASP A 108 -2.13 -5.51 -2.42
CA ASP A 108 -0.76 -5.79 -2.86
C ASP A 108 0.26 -4.99 -2.05
N LEU A 109 -0.09 -3.77 -1.64
CA LEU A 109 0.70 -2.97 -0.71
C LEU A 109 0.77 -3.57 0.70
N LYS A 110 -0.29 -4.27 1.15
CA LYS A 110 -0.24 -5.05 2.40
C LYS A 110 0.76 -6.19 2.27
N GLN A 111 0.71 -6.95 1.17
CA GLN A 111 1.66 -8.05 0.92
C GLN A 111 3.10 -7.55 0.82
N LEU A 112 3.31 -6.38 0.21
CA LEU A 112 4.63 -5.76 0.12
C LEU A 112 5.16 -5.37 1.51
N ALA A 113 4.32 -4.75 2.35
CA ALA A 113 4.69 -4.39 3.72
C ALA A 113 5.05 -5.62 4.56
N LEU A 114 4.35 -6.74 4.39
CA LEU A 114 4.66 -8.01 5.06
C LEU A 114 5.94 -8.66 4.54
N SER A 115 6.24 -8.52 3.25
CA SER A 115 7.44 -9.11 2.62
C SER A 115 8.72 -8.30 2.86
N SER A 116 8.60 -7.09 3.41
CA SER A 116 9.73 -6.16 3.61
C SER A 116 10.14 -5.98 5.07
N ARG A 117 9.40 -6.58 6.01
CA ARG A 117 9.82 -6.77 7.40
C ARG A 117 10.89 -7.85 7.47
#